data_AF-A0AA95GZU4-F1
#
_entry.id   AF-A0AA95GZU4-F1
#
_cell.length_a   1.000
_cell.length_b   1.000
_cell.length_c   1.000
_cell.angle_alpha   90.00
_cell.angle_beta   90.00
_cell.angle_gamma   90.00
#
_symmetry.space_group_name_H-M   'P 1'
#
loop_
_entity.id
_entity.type
_entity.pdbx_description
1 polymer ?
#
loop_
_entity_poly.entity_id
_entity_poly.type
_entity_poly.pdbx_seq_one_letter_code
_entity_poly.pdbx_strand_id
1 'polypeptide(L)'
;MQGLVWRLKALDPVASESLKVIAYFDTLINSRANADMLIRGAAALCGCPVGYSLEGRSICVDASGQRITSEQGQWPSQPFGIDGKAWIQRARPGFVNDELILERLALALGVFWDRTSPVAITRRAMEAVIDGDMPEEKRSEGARLLHLERDRMYRVHATPVTTSMPGPTALVQTPFGPIKAGIRPSTEALEEVGPTGVGLARAPRELYYSWETALLASDSPLHATVCKRLTSSEVSSSWPGGQTTPGRSRPMSPI
;
A
#
# COMPACT_ATOMS: atom_id res chain seq x y z
N MET A 1 -4.58 -13.43 27.51
CA MET A 1 -3.11 -13.36 27.33
C MET A 1 -2.30 -13.04 28.60
N GLN A 2 -2.89 -12.78 29.78
CA GLN A 2 -2.13 -12.38 30.98
C GLN A 2 -1.44 -13.55 31.72
N GLY A 3 -1.96 -14.78 31.62
CA GLY A 3 -1.45 -15.94 32.37
C GLY A 3 -0.07 -16.46 31.92
N LEU A 4 0.32 -16.23 30.67
CA LEU A 4 1.63 -16.66 30.13
C LEU A 4 2.77 -15.72 30.56
N VAL A 5 2.51 -14.41 30.63
CA VAL A 5 3.48 -13.38 31.03
C VAL A 5 3.92 -13.57 32.48
N TRP A 6 3.03 -14.03 33.35
CA TRP A 6 3.33 -14.26 34.77
C TRP A 6 4.19 -15.51 35.01
N ARG A 7 3.97 -16.57 34.24
CA ARG A 7 4.78 -17.80 34.33
C ARG A 7 6.21 -17.57 33.83
N LEU A 8 6.41 -16.74 32.80
CA LEU A 8 7.75 -16.46 32.28
C LEU A 8 8.60 -15.60 33.24
N LYS A 9 7.99 -14.62 33.93
CA LYS A 9 8.66 -13.80 34.96
C LYS A 9 9.27 -14.61 36.11
N ALA A 10 8.69 -15.76 36.42
CA ALA A 10 9.16 -16.67 37.47
C ALA A 10 10.23 -17.66 36.99
N LEU A 11 10.42 -17.82 35.66
CA LEU A 11 11.31 -18.82 35.05
C LEU A 11 12.61 -18.19 34.52
N ASP A 12 12.55 -17.01 33.91
CA ASP A 12 13.72 -16.28 33.44
C ASP A 12 13.45 -14.75 33.40
N PRO A 13 14.03 -13.98 34.34
CA PRO A 13 13.95 -12.52 34.34
C PRO A 13 14.50 -11.87 33.06
N VAL A 14 15.53 -12.46 32.45
CA VAL A 14 16.19 -11.94 31.24
C VAL A 14 15.26 -12.11 30.03
N ALA A 15 14.73 -13.31 29.80
CA ALA A 15 13.74 -13.54 28.75
C ALA A 15 12.50 -12.66 28.90
N SER A 16 12.07 -12.41 30.15
CA SER A 16 10.96 -11.52 30.45
C SER A 16 11.25 -10.06 30.10
N GLU A 17 12.51 -9.64 30.18
CA GLU A 17 12.94 -8.30 29.78
C GLU A 17 13.05 -8.17 28.25
N SER A 18 13.60 -9.18 27.57
CA SER A 18 13.64 -9.25 26.11
C SER A 18 12.24 -9.16 25.49
N LEU A 19 11.24 -9.85 26.05
CA LEU A 19 9.85 -9.75 25.58
C LEU A 19 9.25 -8.35 25.78
N LYS A 20 9.63 -7.62 26.84
CA LYS A 20 9.18 -6.24 27.02
C LYS A 20 9.76 -5.33 25.95
N VAL A 21 11.01 -5.53 25.56
CA VAL A 21 11.64 -4.77 24.45
C VAL A 21 10.85 -5.00 23.17
N ILE A 22 10.53 -6.25 22.84
CA ILE A 22 9.74 -6.59 21.66
C ILE A 22 8.36 -5.91 21.72
N ALA A 23 7.63 -6.11 22.81
CA ALA A 23 6.29 -5.52 23.00
C ALA A 23 6.31 -3.98 22.94
N TYR A 24 7.36 -3.35 23.44
CA TYR A 24 7.55 -1.90 23.41
C TYR A 24 7.67 -1.39 21.96
N PHE A 25 8.56 -1.97 21.16
CA PHE A 25 8.71 -1.57 19.76
C PHE A 25 7.49 -1.91 18.91
N ASP A 26 6.85 -3.06 19.14
CA ASP A 26 5.60 -3.42 18.46
C ASP A 26 4.51 -2.37 18.72
N THR A 27 4.43 -1.88 19.97
CA THR A 27 3.49 -0.81 20.34
C THR A 27 3.80 0.48 19.58
N LEU A 28 5.07 0.89 19.50
CA LEU A 28 5.49 2.09 18.75
C LEU A 28 5.23 1.97 17.24
N ILE A 29 5.46 0.79 16.66
CA ILE A 29 5.19 0.54 15.24
C ILE A 29 3.69 0.66 14.96
N ASN A 30 2.87 0.00 15.79
CA ASN A 30 1.41 -0.01 15.67
C ASN A 30 0.79 1.37 15.91
N SER A 31 1.34 2.15 16.84
CA SER A 31 0.92 3.54 17.10
C SER A 31 1.43 4.54 16.07
N ARG A 32 2.14 4.07 15.02
CA ARG A 32 2.75 4.90 13.97
C ARG A 32 3.71 5.96 14.52
N ALA A 33 4.49 5.60 15.53
CA ALA A 33 5.55 6.45 16.07
C ALA A 33 6.48 6.96 14.95
N ASN A 34 6.94 8.21 15.10
CA ASN A 34 7.94 8.79 14.22
C ASN A 34 9.36 8.37 14.64
N ALA A 35 10.36 8.63 13.79
CA ALA A 35 11.75 8.27 14.06
C ALA A 35 12.31 8.85 15.38
N ASP A 36 11.86 10.03 15.79
CA ASP A 36 12.31 10.69 17.04
C ASP A 36 11.80 9.94 18.28
N MET A 37 10.58 9.43 18.26
CA MET A 37 10.05 8.58 19.35
C MET A 37 10.73 7.21 19.39
N LEU A 38 11.00 6.61 18.23
CA LEU A 38 11.68 5.33 18.13
C LEU A 38 13.09 5.39 18.74
N ILE A 39 13.87 6.40 18.35
CA ILE A 39 15.25 6.56 18.82
C ILE A 39 15.33 6.91 20.31
N ARG A 40 14.42 7.76 20.82
CA ARG A 40 14.33 8.08 22.25
C ARG A 40 13.96 6.86 23.08
N GLY A 41 13.02 6.04 22.59
CA GLY A 41 12.66 4.79 23.23
C GLY A 41 13.84 3.83 23.35
N ALA A 42 14.63 3.70 22.27
CA ALA A 42 15.84 2.90 22.29
C ALA A 42 16.89 3.45 23.27
N ALA A 43 17.13 4.76 23.27
CA ALA A 43 18.09 5.38 24.19
C ALA A 43 17.69 5.23 25.66
N ALA A 44 16.40 5.33 25.97
CA ALA A 44 15.87 5.08 27.31
C ALA A 44 16.04 3.60 27.73
N LEU A 45 15.76 2.66 26.82
CA LEU A 45 15.92 1.22 27.10
C LEU A 45 17.39 0.81 27.26
N CYS A 46 18.29 1.37 26.46
CA CYS A 46 19.72 1.11 26.58
C CYS A 46 20.32 1.84 27.80
N GLY A 47 19.84 3.04 28.12
CA GLY A 47 20.48 3.91 29.12
C GLY A 47 21.80 4.53 28.62
N CYS A 48 21.99 4.65 27.31
CA CYS A 48 23.12 5.34 26.69
C CYS A 48 22.71 5.99 25.37
N PRO A 49 23.59 6.79 24.73
CA PRO A 49 23.25 7.39 23.46
C PRO A 49 22.98 6.36 22.36
N VAL A 50 21.96 6.67 21.55
CA VAL A 50 21.55 5.87 20.39
C VAL A 50 21.38 6.80 19.22
N GLY A 51 21.80 6.35 18.04
CA GLY A 51 21.75 7.14 16.83
C GLY A 51 21.25 6.35 15.63
N TYR A 52 20.86 7.07 14.59
CA TYR A 52 20.69 6.51 13.25
C TYR A 52 21.17 7.48 12.19
N SER A 53 21.50 6.94 11.02
CA SER A 53 21.84 7.69 9.81
C SER A 53 21.05 7.17 8.63
N LEU A 54 20.63 8.08 7.76
CA LEU A 54 19.98 7.80 6.49
C LEU A 54 20.30 8.94 5.53
N GLU A 55 20.65 8.64 4.28
CA GLU A 55 20.92 9.64 3.23
C GLU A 55 21.93 10.74 3.67
N GLY A 56 22.98 10.34 4.39
CA GLY A 56 24.02 11.25 4.89
C GLY A 56 23.59 12.15 6.06
N ARG A 57 22.34 12.06 6.53
CA ARG A 57 21.87 12.76 7.73
C ARG A 57 21.93 11.81 8.92
N SER A 58 22.48 12.28 10.04
CA SER A 58 22.53 11.53 11.30
C SER A 58 21.77 12.25 12.41
N ILE A 59 21.12 11.47 13.26
CA ILE A 59 20.50 11.93 14.50
C ILE A 59 21.02 11.05 15.62
N CYS A 60 21.37 11.66 16.74
CA CYS A 60 21.71 10.95 17.97
C CYS A 60 20.98 11.60 19.15
N VAL A 61 20.51 10.76 20.07
CA VAL A 61 19.91 11.20 21.32
C VAL A 61 20.61 10.48 22.48
N ASP A 62 20.75 11.17 23.60
CA ASP A 62 21.25 10.58 24.84
C ASP A 62 20.13 9.79 25.58
N ALA A 63 20.47 9.20 26.72
CA ALA A 63 19.55 8.42 27.54
C ALA A 63 18.37 9.24 28.12
N SER A 64 18.51 10.57 28.21
CA SER A 64 17.42 11.48 28.59
C SER A 64 16.50 11.80 27.41
N GLY A 65 16.88 11.38 26.21
CA GLY A 65 16.23 11.69 24.95
C GLY A 65 16.65 13.04 24.37
N GLN A 66 17.62 13.75 24.96
CA GLN A 66 18.07 15.02 24.39
C GLN A 66 18.91 14.75 23.14
N ARG A 67 18.70 15.55 22.09
CA ARG A 67 19.53 15.47 20.88
C ARG A 67 20.94 15.92 21.19
N ILE A 68 21.90 15.11 20.76
CA ILE A 68 23.33 15.37 20.96
C ILE A 68 24.09 15.13 19.67
N THR A 69 25.30 15.69 19.59
CA THR A 69 26.24 15.36 18.53
C THR A 69 26.78 13.96 18.78
N SER A 70 26.78 13.10 17.76
CA SER A 70 27.31 11.75 17.90
C SER A 70 28.82 11.78 18.11
N GLU A 71 29.31 11.03 19.09
CA GLU A 71 30.74 10.78 19.25
C GLU A 71 31.28 9.92 18.09
N GLN A 72 32.52 10.22 17.68
CA GLN A 72 33.23 9.44 16.69
C GLN A 72 33.68 8.10 17.31
N GLY A 73 33.36 6.98 16.67
CA GLY A 73 33.74 5.66 17.17
C GLY A 73 33.17 4.52 16.34
N GLN A 74 33.64 3.31 16.61
CA GLN A 74 33.09 2.08 16.05
C GLN A 74 32.05 1.49 17.01
N TRP A 75 30.81 1.90 16.81
CA TRP A 75 29.68 1.52 17.65
C TRP A 75 28.97 0.27 17.11
N PRO A 76 28.46 -0.61 17.98
CA PRO A 76 27.51 -1.66 17.58
C PRO A 76 26.37 -1.05 16.76
N SER A 77 26.09 -1.64 15.61
CA SER A 77 25.19 -1.06 14.63
C SER A 77 24.44 -2.11 13.82
N GLN A 78 23.24 -1.76 13.37
CA GLN A 78 22.39 -2.62 12.55
C GLN A 78 21.85 -1.82 11.34
N PRO A 79 21.94 -2.37 10.12
CA PRO A 79 21.39 -1.71 8.94
C PRO A 79 19.85 -1.77 8.91
N PHE A 80 19.23 -0.82 8.22
CA PHE A 80 17.80 -0.84 7.88
C PHE A 80 17.55 -0.14 6.55
N GLY A 81 16.50 -0.53 5.83
CA GLY A 81 16.23 0.03 4.50
C GLY A 81 17.38 -0.20 3.51
N ILE A 82 17.56 0.72 2.56
CA ILE A 82 18.63 0.64 1.55
C ILE A 82 19.97 1.16 2.11
N ASP A 83 19.95 2.37 2.71
CA ASP A 83 21.16 3.07 3.18
C ASP A 83 21.07 3.51 4.65
N GLY A 84 20.16 2.91 5.41
CA GLY A 84 19.93 3.23 6.81
C GLY A 84 20.83 2.43 7.74
N LYS A 85 21.27 3.07 8.84
CA LYS A 85 22.05 2.42 9.89
C LYS A 85 21.67 2.97 11.25
N ALA A 86 21.34 2.11 12.20
CA ALA A 86 21.16 2.45 13.61
C ALA A 86 22.38 2.01 14.42
N TRP A 87 22.70 2.69 15.52
CA TRP A 87 23.80 2.32 16.41
C TRP A 87 23.54 2.68 17.87
N ILE A 88 24.23 1.98 18.77
CA ILE A 88 24.28 2.25 20.21
C ILE A 88 25.70 2.72 20.56
N GLN A 89 25.88 3.92 21.12
CA GLN A 89 27.20 4.42 21.53
C GLN A 89 27.65 3.78 22.85
N ARG A 90 27.99 2.50 22.76
CA ARG A 90 28.53 1.71 23.85
C ARG A 90 29.58 0.77 23.30
N ALA A 91 30.77 0.82 23.89
CA ALA A 91 31.82 -0.15 23.58
C ALA A 91 31.41 -1.55 24.06
N ARG A 92 31.85 -2.60 23.35
CA ARG A 92 31.58 -3.99 23.76
C ARG A 92 32.41 -4.38 24.99
N PRO A 93 31.93 -5.32 25.84
CA PRO A 93 30.64 -6.02 25.73
C PRO A 93 29.46 -5.16 26.17
N GLY A 94 28.38 -5.16 25.39
CA GLY A 94 27.13 -4.45 25.73
C GLY A 94 26.31 -5.18 26.79
N PHE A 95 25.14 -4.64 27.12
CA PHE A 95 24.15 -5.34 27.93
C PHE A 95 23.43 -6.41 27.13
N VAL A 96 22.85 -7.40 27.83
CA VAL A 96 22.22 -8.59 27.24
C VAL A 96 21.16 -8.24 26.20
N ASN A 97 20.42 -7.14 26.41
CA ASN A 97 19.34 -6.72 25.52
C ASN A 97 19.78 -5.68 24.47
N ASP A 98 21.02 -5.18 24.48
CA ASP A 98 21.46 -4.12 23.56
C ASP A 98 21.34 -4.56 22.09
N GLU A 99 21.72 -5.80 21.80
CA GLU A 99 21.60 -6.37 20.45
C GLU A 99 20.14 -6.46 20.01
N LEU A 100 19.25 -6.92 20.91
CA LEU A 100 17.82 -7.01 20.63
C LEU A 100 17.17 -5.63 20.47
N ILE A 101 17.52 -4.65 21.31
CA ILE A 101 17.03 -3.27 21.20
C ILE A 101 17.45 -2.68 19.86
N LEU A 102 18.72 -2.87 19.48
CA LEU A 102 19.26 -2.38 18.23
C LEU A 102 18.61 -3.04 17.01
N GLU A 103 18.39 -4.36 17.05
CA GLU A 103 17.65 -5.10 16.02
C GLU A 103 16.23 -4.56 15.87
N ARG A 104 15.50 -4.42 16.99
CA ARG A 104 14.10 -3.95 16.98
C ARG A 104 13.98 -2.49 16.55
N LEU A 105 14.93 -1.64 16.95
CA LEU A 105 15.01 -0.26 16.46
C LEU A 105 15.21 -0.22 14.95
N ALA A 106 16.16 -1.00 14.41
CA ALA A 106 16.43 -1.03 12.98
C ALA A 106 15.20 -1.48 12.17
N LEU A 107 14.49 -2.53 12.63
CA LEU A 107 13.23 -2.96 12.02
C LEU A 107 12.16 -1.86 12.07
N ALA A 108 11.98 -1.20 13.21
CA ALA A 108 11.00 -0.13 13.37
C ALA A 108 11.30 1.10 12.47
N LEU A 109 12.58 1.47 12.35
CA LEU A 109 13.04 2.52 11.45
C LEU A 109 12.82 2.13 9.98
N GLY A 110 13.11 0.87 9.62
CA GLY A 110 12.82 0.33 8.28
C GLY A 110 11.34 0.43 7.93
N VAL A 111 10.45 0.01 8.83
CA VAL A 111 8.98 0.13 8.64
C VAL A 111 8.54 1.59 8.55
N PHE A 112 9.10 2.47 9.39
CA PHE A 112 8.81 3.90 9.34
C PHE A 112 9.19 4.50 7.98
N TRP A 113 10.40 4.23 7.49
CA TRP A 113 10.90 4.80 6.23
C TRP A 113 10.27 4.19 5.00
N ASP A 114 9.99 2.88 4.98
CA ASP A 114 9.20 2.26 3.93
C ASP A 114 7.82 2.92 3.85
N ARG A 115 7.21 3.24 5.00
CA ARG A 115 5.95 3.97 5.06
C ARG A 115 6.04 5.42 4.57
N THR A 116 7.13 6.13 4.83
CA THR A 116 7.28 7.55 4.46
C THR A 116 8.03 7.78 3.16
N SER A 117 8.49 6.71 2.49
CA SER A 117 9.13 6.81 1.18
C SER A 117 8.21 7.50 0.16
N PRO A 118 8.74 8.38 -0.72
CA PRO A 118 7.96 9.01 -1.78
C PRO A 118 7.17 8.01 -2.64
N VAL A 119 7.74 6.82 -2.89
CA VAL A 119 7.09 5.74 -3.65
C VAL A 119 5.87 5.21 -2.90
N ALA A 120 5.98 4.98 -1.59
CA ALA A 120 4.88 4.49 -0.77
C ALA A 120 3.78 5.55 -0.56
N ILE A 121 4.17 6.82 -0.43
CA ILE A 121 3.22 7.95 -0.40
C ILE A 121 2.46 8.02 -1.71
N THR A 122 3.16 7.97 -2.86
CA THR A 122 2.54 7.98 -4.19
C THR A 122 1.58 6.80 -4.37
N ARG A 123 1.99 5.57 -4.01
CA ARG A 123 1.12 4.38 -4.09
C ARG A 123 -0.17 4.55 -3.29
N ARG A 124 -0.07 4.97 -2.02
CA ARG A 124 -1.25 5.14 -1.16
C ARG A 124 -2.15 6.28 -1.62
N ALA A 125 -1.56 7.36 -2.12
CA ALA A 125 -2.31 8.47 -2.68
C ALA A 125 -3.05 8.04 -3.96
N MET A 126 -2.41 7.23 -4.82
CA MET A 126 -3.06 6.59 -5.97
C MET A 126 -4.23 5.69 -5.53
N GLU A 127 -4.00 4.78 -4.57
CA GLU A 127 -5.04 3.89 -4.02
C GLU A 127 -6.23 4.69 -3.47
N ALA A 128 -5.98 5.74 -2.69
CA ALA A 128 -7.04 6.58 -2.16
C ALA A 128 -7.85 7.28 -3.26
N VAL A 129 -7.22 7.77 -4.32
CA VAL A 129 -7.88 8.54 -5.38
C VAL A 129 -8.78 7.66 -6.27
N ILE A 130 -8.40 6.40 -6.49
CA ILE A 130 -9.13 5.47 -7.39
C ILE A 130 -10.14 4.58 -6.66
N ASP A 131 -10.11 4.51 -5.34
CA ASP A 131 -11.03 3.71 -4.52
C ASP A 131 -12.33 4.47 -4.26
N GLY A 132 -13.45 4.01 -4.84
CA GLY A 132 -14.76 4.65 -4.69
C GLY A 132 -15.35 4.56 -3.29
N ASP A 133 -14.94 3.58 -2.48
CA ASP A 133 -15.44 3.39 -1.11
C ASP A 133 -14.71 4.29 -0.10
N MET A 134 -13.64 4.95 -0.52
CA MET A 134 -12.87 5.85 0.32
C MET A 134 -13.61 7.20 0.52
N PRO A 135 -13.68 7.74 1.75
CA PRO A 135 -14.27 9.06 2.02
C PRO A 135 -13.66 10.17 1.14
N GLU A 136 -14.49 11.11 0.69
CA GLU A 136 -14.07 12.19 -0.23
C GLU A 136 -12.87 12.99 0.29
N GLU A 137 -12.79 13.21 1.61
CA GLU A 137 -11.67 13.93 2.22
C GLU A 137 -10.34 13.21 2.00
N LYS A 138 -10.33 11.88 2.11
CA LYS A 138 -9.13 11.07 1.87
C LYS A 138 -8.76 11.03 0.39
N ARG A 139 -9.75 10.96 -0.50
CA ARG A 139 -9.53 11.01 -1.96
C ARG A 139 -8.96 12.37 -2.37
N SER A 140 -9.49 13.45 -1.79
CA SER A 140 -9.01 14.81 -2.00
C SER A 140 -7.59 15.02 -1.46
N GLU A 141 -7.25 14.46 -0.31
CA GLU A 141 -5.89 14.49 0.23
C GLU A 141 -4.92 13.69 -0.65
N GLY A 142 -5.32 12.50 -1.12
CA GLY A 142 -4.55 11.74 -2.10
C GLY A 142 -4.26 12.54 -3.37
N ALA A 143 -5.27 13.23 -3.92
CA ALA A 143 -5.10 14.08 -5.10
C ALA A 143 -4.10 15.21 -4.86
N ARG A 144 -4.08 15.82 -3.67
CA ARG A 144 -3.10 16.86 -3.31
C ARG A 144 -1.68 16.30 -3.21
N LEU A 145 -1.51 15.13 -2.59
CA LEU A 145 -0.21 14.44 -2.48
C LEU A 145 0.35 14.04 -3.85
N LEU A 146 -0.52 13.77 -4.82
CA LEU A 146 -0.14 13.53 -6.22
C LEU A 146 0.05 14.82 -7.04
N HIS A 147 -0.09 15.99 -6.41
CA HIS A 147 0.00 17.31 -7.04
C HIS A 147 -0.99 17.50 -8.20
N LEU A 148 -2.19 16.93 -8.11
CA LEU A 148 -3.25 17.14 -9.09
C LEU A 148 -3.93 18.50 -8.87
N GLU A 149 -4.09 19.25 -9.95
CA GLU A 149 -4.78 20.55 -9.94
C GLU A 149 -6.29 20.35 -9.76
N ARG A 150 -6.89 21.01 -8.77
CA ARG A 150 -8.28 20.80 -8.34
C ARG A 150 -9.30 20.93 -9.49
N ASP A 151 -9.11 21.92 -10.36
CA ASP A 151 -10.07 22.29 -11.39
C ASP A 151 -9.71 21.72 -12.78
N ARG A 152 -8.58 21.00 -12.87
CA ARG A 152 -8.15 20.34 -14.09
C ARG A 152 -8.79 18.96 -14.19
N MET A 153 -9.17 18.60 -15.41
CA MET A 153 -9.74 17.28 -15.70
C MET A 153 -8.62 16.28 -15.98
N TYR A 154 -8.75 15.09 -15.41
CA TYR A 154 -7.81 13.98 -15.54
C TYR A 154 -8.54 12.71 -15.98
N ARG A 155 -7.79 11.75 -16.52
CA ARG A 155 -8.21 10.40 -16.86
C ARG A 155 -7.29 9.41 -16.15
N VAL A 156 -7.87 8.29 -15.72
CA VAL A 156 -7.13 7.11 -15.27
C VAL A 156 -6.99 6.15 -16.44
N HIS A 157 -5.78 5.65 -16.65
CA HIS A 157 -5.44 4.64 -17.64
C HIS A 157 -5.19 3.31 -16.92
N ALA A 158 -5.84 2.26 -17.40
CA ALA A 158 -5.64 0.87 -16.98
C ALA A 158 -4.77 0.17 -18.02
N THR A 159 -3.50 -0.08 -17.69
CA THR A 159 -2.52 -0.69 -18.61
C THR A 159 -1.93 -1.97 -18.02
N PRO A 160 -1.29 -2.81 -18.85
CA PRO A 160 -0.43 -3.88 -18.37
C PRO A 160 0.67 -3.36 -17.42
N VAL A 161 1.13 -4.24 -16.52
CA VAL A 161 2.20 -3.95 -15.54
C VAL A 161 3.49 -3.51 -16.21
N THR A 162 3.76 -3.97 -17.44
CA THR A 162 4.98 -3.68 -18.19
C THR A 162 4.96 -2.32 -18.90
N THR A 163 3.80 -1.69 -19.06
CA THR A 163 3.69 -0.42 -19.78
C THR A 163 4.36 0.71 -19.00
N SER A 164 5.33 1.38 -19.62
CA SER A 164 5.94 2.58 -19.05
C SER A 164 5.02 3.78 -19.26
N MET A 165 4.88 4.61 -18.24
CA MET A 165 3.83 5.63 -18.19
C MET A 165 4.31 6.85 -17.38
N PRO A 166 4.29 8.07 -17.94
CA PRO A 166 4.89 9.27 -17.30
C PRO A 166 3.98 9.94 -16.27
N GLY A 167 4.38 10.10 -15.01
CA GLY A 167 3.55 10.74 -13.97
C GLY A 167 3.03 9.73 -12.94
N PRO A 168 2.03 10.07 -12.12
CA PRO A 168 1.57 9.18 -11.04
C PRO A 168 1.10 7.83 -11.59
N THR A 169 1.66 6.75 -11.05
CA THR A 169 1.27 5.37 -11.38
C THR A 169 1.30 4.48 -10.13
N ALA A 170 0.48 3.43 -10.13
CA ALA A 170 0.47 2.41 -9.08
C ALA A 170 0.03 1.06 -9.66
N LEU A 171 0.47 -0.03 -9.03
CA LEU A 171 -0.04 -1.37 -9.32
C LEU A 171 -1.23 -1.67 -8.41
N VAL A 172 -2.35 -2.02 -9.02
CA VAL A 172 -3.62 -2.29 -8.35
C VAL A 172 -3.96 -3.76 -8.56
N GLN A 173 -4.25 -4.46 -7.46
CA GLN A 173 -4.77 -5.83 -7.53
C GLN A 173 -6.25 -5.77 -7.90
N THR A 174 -6.63 -6.44 -8.99
CA THR A 174 -8.01 -6.51 -9.45
C THR A 174 -8.42 -7.98 -9.61
N PRO A 175 -9.73 -8.29 -9.71
CA PRO A 175 -10.19 -9.64 -10.05
C PRO A 175 -9.62 -10.18 -11.38
N PHE A 176 -9.14 -9.30 -12.26
CA PHE A 176 -8.52 -9.63 -13.55
C PHE A 176 -6.99 -9.65 -13.46
N GLY A 177 -6.42 -9.73 -12.26
CA GLY A 177 -4.98 -9.70 -12.03
C GLY A 177 -4.43 -8.29 -11.79
N PRO A 178 -3.10 -8.14 -11.68
CA PRO A 178 -2.47 -6.86 -11.42
C PRO A 178 -2.56 -5.95 -12.65
N ILE A 179 -3.13 -4.76 -12.47
CA ILE A 179 -3.25 -3.73 -13.50
C ILE A 179 -2.47 -2.50 -13.03
N LYS A 180 -1.73 -1.87 -13.94
CA LYS A 180 -1.08 -0.58 -13.67
C LYS A 180 -2.09 0.55 -13.93
N ALA A 181 -2.41 1.30 -12.89
CA ALA A 181 -3.17 2.54 -12.99
C ALA A 181 -2.23 3.72 -13.22
N GLY A 182 -2.59 4.65 -14.11
CA GLY A 182 -1.88 5.91 -14.31
C GLY A 182 -2.82 7.09 -14.49
N ILE A 183 -2.52 8.23 -13.88
CA ILE A 183 -3.36 9.44 -13.93
C ILE A 183 -2.76 10.48 -14.88
N ARG A 184 -3.52 10.93 -15.87
CA ARG A 184 -3.08 11.93 -16.86
C ARG A 184 -4.07 13.06 -17.02
N PRO A 185 -3.63 14.29 -17.33
CA PRO A 185 -4.53 15.34 -17.79
C PRO A 185 -5.38 14.87 -18.97
N SER A 186 -6.66 15.21 -19.00
CA SER A 186 -7.58 14.77 -20.05
C SER A 186 -7.25 15.32 -21.44
N THR A 187 -6.42 16.36 -21.51
CA THR A 187 -5.93 17.02 -22.72
C THR A 187 -4.72 16.34 -23.33
N GLU A 188 -4.03 15.48 -22.58
CA GLU A 188 -2.86 14.75 -23.08
C GLU A 188 -3.32 13.47 -23.77
N ALA A 189 -3.00 13.36 -25.06
CA ALA A 189 -3.13 12.11 -25.79
C ALA A 189 -1.92 11.23 -25.48
N LEU A 190 -2.16 9.99 -25.07
CA LEU A 190 -1.14 8.95 -25.04
C LEU A 190 -1.13 8.24 -26.39
N GLU A 191 0.05 8.01 -26.95
CA GLU A 191 0.20 7.02 -28.01
C GLU A 191 -0.27 5.66 -27.46
N GLU A 192 -1.11 4.95 -28.21
CA GLU A 192 -1.69 3.67 -27.78
C GLU A 192 -0.60 2.59 -27.70
N VAL A 193 0.02 2.44 -26.52
CA VAL A 193 1.01 1.38 -26.27
C VAL A 193 0.30 0.13 -25.72
N GLY A 194 -0.40 -0.57 -26.61
CA GLY A 194 -1.05 -1.86 -26.31
C GLY A 194 -2.42 -1.76 -25.62
N PRO A 195 -2.99 -2.90 -25.16
CA PRO A 195 -4.35 -2.95 -24.61
C PRO A 195 -4.48 -2.03 -23.40
N THR A 196 -5.16 -0.90 -23.59
CA THR A 196 -5.28 0.15 -22.59
C THR A 196 -6.73 0.53 -22.42
N GLY A 197 -7.24 0.39 -21.19
CA GLY A 197 -8.51 0.98 -20.82
C GLY A 197 -8.32 2.44 -20.47
N VAL A 198 -9.09 3.33 -21.10
CA VAL A 198 -9.03 4.77 -20.82
C VAL A 198 -10.34 5.22 -20.17
N GLY A 199 -10.22 5.76 -18.97
CA GLY A 199 -11.36 6.27 -18.22
C GLY A 199 -11.93 7.57 -18.75
N LEU A 200 -13.14 7.90 -18.29
CA LEU A 200 -13.76 9.19 -18.54
C LEU A 200 -13.01 10.33 -17.84
N ALA A 201 -12.99 11.49 -18.48
CA ALA A 201 -12.41 12.69 -17.89
C ALA A 201 -13.20 13.13 -16.63
N ARG A 202 -12.50 13.32 -15.53
CA ARG A 202 -13.05 13.68 -14.21
C ARG A 202 -12.14 14.64 -13.47
N ALA A 203 -12.72 15.41 -12.55
CA ALA A 203 -11.94 16.19 -11.60
C ALA A 203 -11.24 15.24 -10.60
N PRO A 204 -10.17 15.67 -9.90
CA PRO A 204 -9.40 14.78 -9.04
C PRO A 204 -10.22 14.06 -7.96
N ARG A 205 -11.27 14.71 -7.43
CA ARG A 205 -12.20 14.13 -6.44
C ARG A 205 -13.16 13.08 -7.01
N GLU A 206 -13.14 12.80 -8.31
CA GLU A 206 -14.04 11.82 -8.97
C GLU A 206 -13.26 10.78 -9.77
N LEU A 207 -11.94 10.68 -9.56
CA LEU A 207 -11.09 9.80 -10.36
C LEU A 207 -11.36 8.30 -10.14
N TYR A 208 -12.01 7.90 -9.05
CA TYR A 208 -12.53 6.54 -8.88
C TYR A 208 -13.49 6.15 -10.02
N TYR A 209 -14.39 7.03 -10.46
CA TYR A 209 -15.25 6.77 -11.62
C TYR A 209 -14.45 6.66 -12.92
N SER A 210 -13.40 7.47 -13.07
CA SER A 210 -12.50 7.32 -14.21
C SER A 210 -11.79 5.97 -14.17
N TRP A 211 -11.41 5.47 -13.00
CA TRP A 211 -10.79 4.15 -12.86
C TRP A 211 -11.77 3.02 -13.20
N GLU A 212 -12.99 3.05 -12.67
CA GLU A 212 -14.03 2.06 -12.99
C GLU A 212 -14.30 1.97 -14.49
N THR A 213 -14.46 3.13 -15.15
CA THR A 213 -14.66 3.19 -16.60
C THR A 213 -13.43 2.76 -17.39
N ALA A 214 -12.23 3.02 -16.89
CA ALA A 214 -10.99 2.52 -17.50
C ALA A 214 -10.92 0.99 -17.43
N LEU A 215 -11.27 0.38 -16.30
CA LEU A 215 -11.30 -1.08 -16.16
C LEU A 215 -12.31 -1.71 -17.13
N LEU A 216 -13.51 -1.13 -17.25
CA LEU A 216 -14.52 -1.60 -18.19
C LEU A 216 -14.07 -1.48 -19.66
N ALA A 217 -13.35 -0.41 -19.99
CA ALA A 217 -12.82 -0.17 -21.33
C ALA A 217 -11.54 -0.96 -21.64
N SER A 218 -10.90 -1.57 -20.64
CA SER A 218 -9.68 -2.34 -20.86
C SER A 218 -10.00 -3.64 -21.59
N ASP A 219 -9.55 -3.75 -22.85
CA ASP A 219 -9.68 -4.96 -23.66
C ASP A 219 -8.64 -6.02 -23.24
N SER A 220 -8.44 -6.18 -21.94
CA SER A 220 -7.59 -7.24 -21.40
C SER A 220 -8.20 -8.59 -21.80
N PRO A 221 -7.42 -9.55 -22.32
CA PRO A 221 -7.93 -10.85 -22.78
C PRO A 221 -8.69 -11.67 -21.71
N LEU A 222 -8.69 -11.21 -20.44
CA LEU A 222 -9.47 -11.75 -19.35
C LEU A 222 -10.96 -11.32 -19.37
N HIS A 223 -11.29 -10.16 -19.95
CA HIS A 223 -12.67 -9.66 -20.10
C HIS A 223 -13.46 -10.47 -21.16
N ALA A 224 -12.78 -10.90 -22.23
CA ALA A 224 -13.40 -11.69 -23.31
C ALA A 224 -13.93 -13.07 -22.85
N THR A 225 -13.38 -13.64 -21.76
CA THR A 225 -13.76 -14.97 -21.25
C THR A 225 -15.05 -14.94 -20.42
N VAL A 226 -15.44 -13.78 -19.87
CA VAL A 226 -16.66 -13.64 -19.04
C VAL A 226 -17.85 -13.16 -19.87
N CYS A 227 -17.66 -12.26 -20.86
CA CYS A 227 -18.75 -11.86 -21.76
C CYS A 227 -19.34 -13.06 -22.53
N LYS A 228 -18.52 -14.06 -22.91
CA LYS A 228 -19.02 -15.32 -23.49
C LYS A 228 -19.80 -16.20 -22.49
N ARG A 229 -19.52 -16.08 -21.19
CA ARG A 229 -20.11 -16.92 -20.14
C ARG A 229 -21.45 -16.37 -19.65
N LEU A 230 -21.62 -15.04 -19.62
CA LEU A 230 -22.89 -14.39 -19.26
C LEU A 230 -23.93 -14.43 -20.40
N THR A 231 -23.51 -14.36 -21.67
CA THR A 231 -24.45 -14.55 -22.80
C THR A 231 -24.86 -16.02 -23.00
N SER A 232 -24.12 -16.98 -22.41
CA SER A 232 -24.45 -18.41 -22.51
C SER A 232 -25.30 -18.91 -21.34
N SER A 233 -25.39 -18.17 -20.22
CA SER A 233 -26.22 -18.58 -19.07
C SER A 233 -27.67 -18.10 -19.12
N GLU A 234 -28.07 -17.31 -20.12
CA GLU A 234 -29.47 -16.87 -20.30
C GLU A 234 -30.24 -17.60 -21.41
N VAL A 235 -29.67 -18.62 -22.06
CA VAL A 235 -30.40 -19.47 -23.04
C VAL A 235 -30.64 -20.90 -22.51
N SER A 236 -30.83 -21.04 -21.19
CA SER A 236 -31.31 -22.30 -20.62
C SER A 236 -32.25 -22.05 -19.44
N SER A 237 -33.38 -21.42 -19.71
CA SER A 237 -34.59 -21.61 -18.90
C SER A 237 -35.80 -21.83 -19.82
N SER A 238 -36.07 -23.12 -20.04
CA SER A 238 -37.40 -23.73 -20.14
C SER A 238 -38.51 -22.96 -20.85
N TRP A 239 -38.72 -23.27 -22.14
CA TRP A 239 -40.06 -23.29 -22.72
C TRP A 239 -40.72 -24.63 -22.37
N PRO A 240 -41.88 -24.67 -21.67
CA PRO A 240 -42.66 -25.89 -21.55
C PRO A 240 -43.51 -26.07 -22.82
N GLY A 241 -43.48 -27.30 -23.34
CA GLY A 241 -44.03 -27.67 -24.63
C GLY A 241 -45.54 -27.44 -24.81
N GLY A 242 -45.89 -27.01 -26.01
CA GLY A 242 -47.22 -27.16 -26.59
C GLY A 242 -47.14 -28.12 -27.78
N GLN A 243 -47.75 -29.28 -27.62
CA GLN A 243 -47.84 -30.34 -28.63
C GLN A 243 -48.55 -29.84 -29.89
N THR A 244 -48.01 -30.24 -31.03
CA THR A 244 -48.59 -30.09 -32.36
C THR A 244 -49.66 -31.15 -32.60
N THR A 245 -50.81 -30.75 -33.16
CA THR A 245 -51.76 -31.65 -33.84
C THR A 245 -51.98 -31.11 -35.25
N PRO A 246 -51.87 -31.92 -36.32
CA PRO A 246 -52.01 -31.42 -37.69
C PRO A 246 -53.46 -31.52 -38.17
N GLY A 247 -54.07 -30.38 -38.50
CA GLY A 247 -55.43 -30.28 -39.03
C GLY A 247 -55.46 -29.61 -40.41
N ARG A 248 -55.90 -30.39 -41.41
CA ARG A 248 -56.03 -30.15 -42.85
C ARG A 248 -56.54 -28.76 -43.32
N SER A 249 -55.91 -28.33 -44.40
CA SER A 249 -56.33 -27.48 -45.53
C SER A 249 -57.82 -27.33 -45.87
N ARG A 250 -58.24 -26.08 -46.20
CA ARG A 250 -58.94 -25.69 -47.46
C ARG A 250 -59.02 -24.14 -47.65
N PRO A 251 -59.25 -23.64 -48.90
CA PRO A 251 -58.84 -22.29 -49.35
C PRO A 251 -59.97 -21.27 -49.58
N MET A 252 -59.55 -19.99 -49.70
CA MET A 252 -60.07 -18.82 -50.45
C MET A 252 -61.58 -18.57 -50.64
N SER A 253 -62.03 -17.38 -50.21
CA SER A 253 -62.46 -16.24 -51.07
C SER A 253 -62.89 -15.03 -50.20
N PRO A 254 -62.76 -13.80 -50.69
CA PRO A 254 -63.99 -13.02 -50.87
C PRO A 254 -64.04 -12.18 -52.17
N ILE A 255 -65.27 -12.12 -52.71
CA ILE A 255 -65.89 -11.12 -53.61
C ILE A 255 -65.27 -10.95 -55.00
#